data_AF-A0A1G5DWB0-F1
#
_entry.id   AF-A0A1G5DWB0-F1
#
_cell.length_a   1.000
_cell.length_b   1.000
_cell.length_c   1.000
_cell.angle_alpha   90.00
_cell.angle_beta   90.00
_cell.angle_gamma   90.00
#
_symmetry.space_group_name_H-M   'P 1'
#
loop_
_entity.id
_entity.type
_entity.pdbx_description
1 polymer ?
#
loop_
_entity_poly.entity_id
_entity_poly.type
_entity_poly.pdbx_seq_one_letter_code
_entity_poly.pdbx_strand_id
1 'polypeptide(L)'
;MTEVPGEVDRRIDDVWAAADEETPDALRIAMREALTGRPEGDPRALFERASVEDFLGQESAAIPLYRAALAGGLEAPFATQARIQLASSLRNVGDASGAIAVLKDVPPTDPLAGAAAGFRALALYDDDKAVRALRTALRALADEIPLYGRALRAYAAEVRSRPRIRVIAVAVVVRDGYVLGELYSATPERPSFLRAPGGGVEPGETADAAVRRELAEELGATVTDSRLLGVLENIFDNDGRPGHEIAYVFAVRSPELDDLGVDERIQVLDGDTSVGWYRIDDLHADALPFYPPGALDLARGQG
;
A
#
# COMPACT_ATOMS: atom_id res chain seq x y z
N MET A 1 -42.02 25.76 18.85
CA MET A 1 -42.56 24.85 17.81
C MET A 1 -41.65 23.65 17.80
N THR A 2 -42.12 22.50 18.29
CA THR A 2 -41.44 21.22 18.11
C THR A 2 -41.57 20.83 16.65
N GLU A 3 -40.43 20.72 15.98
CA GLU A 3 -40.30 20.35 14.56
C GLU A 3 -40.94 18.97 14.31
N VAL A 4 -41.62 18.80 13.17
CA VAL A 4 -42.30 17.54 12.86
C VAL A 4 -41.24 16.48 12.55
N PRO A 5 -41.33 15.24 13.12
CA PRO A 5 -40.40 14.17 12.78
C PRO A 5 -40.29 13.98 11.26
N GLY A 6 -39.07 14.04 10.72
CA GLY A 6 -38.77 13.90 9.28
C GLY A 6 -38.80 15.19 8.45
N GLU A 7 -39.05 16.35 9.07
CA GLU A 7 -39.01 17.65 8.35
C GLU A 7 -37.61 18.06 7.90
N VAL A 8 -36.60 17.81 8.73
CA VAL A 8 -35.19 18.03 8.38
C VAL A 8 -34.77 17.14 7.20
N ASP A 9 -35.12 15.85 7.25
CA ASP A 9 -34.70 14.89 6.23
C ASP A 9 -35.31 15.23 4.87
N ARG A 10 -36.58 15.67 4.83
CA ARG A 10 -37.20 16.15 3.58
C ARG A 10 -36.50 17.39 3.01
N ARG A 11 -36.10 18.35 3.87
CA ARG A 11 -35.36 19.53 3.43
C ARG A 11 -33.99 19.16 2.85
N ILE A 12 -33.31 18.18 3.44
CA ILE A 12 -32.05 17.63 2.91
C ILE A 12 -32.30 16.99 1.54
N ASP A 13 -33.34 16.17 1.39
CA ASP A 13 -33.69 15.52 0.13
C ASP A 13 -34.01 16.56 -0.97
N ASP A 14 -34.73 17.64 -0.63
CA ASP A 14 -35.04 18.73 -1.54
C ASP A 14 -33.76 19.46 -2.02
N VAL A 15 -32.78 19.67 -1.14
CA VAL A 15 -31.47 20.25 -1.51
C VAL A 15 -30.73 19.34 -2.48
N TRP A 16 -30.68 18.03 -2.22
CA TRP A 16 -30.00 17.09 -3.12
C TRP A 16 -30.68 16.95 -4.48
N ALA A 17 -32.01 17.04 -4.53
CA ALA A 17 -32.75 17.00 -5.79
C ALA A 17 -32.43 18.18 -6.72
N ALA A 18 -31.99 19.31 -6.16
CA ALA A 18 -31.63 20.52 -6.90
C ALA A 18 -30.11 20.72 -7.08
N ALA A 19 -29.27 19.84 -6.51
CA ALA A 19 -27.83 20.10 -6.36
C ALA A 19 -27.09 20.35 -7.68
N ASP A 20 -27.46 19.67 -8.77
CA ASP A 20 -26.86 19.85 -10.10
C ASP A 20 -27.15 21.22 -10.74
N GLU A 21 -28.20 21.91 -10.29
CA GLU A 21 -28.64 23.20 -10.82
C GLU A 21 -28.06 24.39 -10.03
N GLU A 22 -27.43 24.13 -8.88
CA GLU A 22 -26.98 25.14 -7.94
C GLU A 22 -25.52 25.55 -8.13
N THR A 23 -25.22 26.80 -7.79
CA THR A 23 -23.82 27.25 -7.66
C THR A 23 -23.20 26.67 -6.38
N PRO A 24 -21.86 26.52 -6.29
CA PRO A 24 -21.20 25.99 -5.10
C PRO A 24 -21.58 26.71 -3.79
N ASP A 25 -21.69 28.04 -3.82
CA ASP A 25 -22.07 28.83 -2.63
C ASP A 25 -23.55 28.68 -2.29
N ALA A 26 -24.42 28.64 -3.29
CA ALA A 26 -25.85 28.42 -3.09
C ALA A 26 -26.13 27.04 -2.48
N LEU A 27 -25.47 25.99 -2.95
CA LEU A 27 -25.62 24.64 -2.41
C LEU A 27 -25.18 24.56 -0.93
N ARG A 28 -24.05 25.19 -0.58
CA ARG A 28 -23.59 25.26 0.83
C ARG A 28 -24.56 26.01 1.72
N ILE A 29 -25.16 27.10 1.23
CA ILE A 29 -26.17 27.87 1.97
C ILE A 29 -27.43 27.03 2.15
N ALA A 30 -27.96 26.47 1.07
CA ALA A 30 -29.17 25.66 1.08
C ALA A 30 -29.04 24.45 2.03
N MET A 31 -27.90 23.74 1.99
CA MET A 31 -27.65 22.63 2.92
C MET A 31 -27.56 23.10 4.38
N ARG A 32 -26.90 24.24 4.65
CA ARG A 32 -26.84 24.80 6.00
C ARG A 32 -28.22 25.16 6.52
N GLU A 33 -29.07 25.74 5.68
CA GLU A 33 -30.45 26.09 6.02
C GLU A 33 -31.30 24.84 6.28
N ALA A 34 -31.18 23.81 5.43
CA ALA A 34 -31.85 22.52 5.60
C ALA A 34 -31.48 21.84 6.94
N LEU A 35 -30.24 21.99 7.39
CA LEU A 35 -29.73 21.44 8.65
C LEU A 35 -30.07 22.28 9.90
N THR A 36 -30.73 23.43 9.74
CA THR A 36 -31.13 24.29 10.87
C THR A 36 -31.97 23.49 11.87
N GLY A 37 -31.56 23.51 13.14
CA GLY A 37 -32.19 22.74 14.22
C GLY A 37 -31.35 21.57 14.71
N ARG A 38 -30.37 21.10 13.93
CA ARG A 38 -29.40 20.08 14.36
C ARG A 38 -28.19 20.70 15.07
N PRO A 39 -27.64 20.06 16.13
CA PRO A 39 -26.39 20.48 16.76
C PRO A 39 -25.21 20.51 15.78
N GLU A 40 -24.22 21.37 16.04
CA GLU A 40 -23.03 21.53 15.16
C GLU A 40 -22.22 20.23 15.00
N GLY A 41 -22.21 19.38 16.04
CA GLY A 41 -21.55 18.06 16.04
C GLY A 41 -22.48 16.88 15.74
N ASP A 42 -23.70 17.12 15.27
CA ASP A 42 -24.63 16.05 14.90
C ASP A 42 -24.03 15.18 13.76
N PRO A 43 -23.88 13.86 13.94
CA PRO A 43 -23.23 13.00 12.94
C PRO A 43 -23.89 13.06 11.57
N ARG A 44 -25.22 13.15 11.52
CA ARG A 44 -25.99 13.22 10.27
C ARG A 44 -25.77 14.57 9.58
N ALA A 45 -25.77 15.69 10.33
CA ALA A 45 -25.47 17.01 9.78
C ALA A 45 -24.02 17.11 9.25
N LEU A 46 -23.06 16.54 9.98
CA LEU A 46 -21.66 16.48 9.55
C LEU A 46 -21.51 15.68 8.25
N PHE A 47 -22.19 14.55 8.13
CA PHE A 47 -22.23 13.75 6.91
C PHE A 47 -22.75 14.56 5.72
N GLU A 48 -23.88 15.26 5.86
CA GLU A 48 -24.45 16.03 4.76
C GLU A 48 -23.56 17.19 4.31
N ARG A 49 -22.92 17.87 5.26
CA ARG A 49 -21.91 18.90 4.95
C ARG A 49 -20.70 18.31 4.22
N ALA A 50 -20.24 17.12 4.63
CA ALA A 50 -19.15 16.43 3.98
C ALA A 50 -19.51 16.06 2.53
N SER A 51 -20.72 15.53 2.31
CA SER A 51 -21.24 15.19 1.00
C SER A 51 -21.31 16.39 0.05
N VAL A 52 -21.67 17.59 0.55
CA VAL A 52 -21.64 18.82 -0.26
C VAL A 52 -20.22 19.16 -0.70
N GLU A 53 -19.25 19.15 0.22
CA GLU A 53 -17.86 19.46 -0.14
C GLU A 53 -17.29 18.43 -1.12
N ASP A 54 -17.58 17.15 -0.93
CA ASP A 54 -17.16 16.06 -1.82
C ASP A 54 -17.77 16.21 -3.23
N PHE A 55 -19.07 16.50 -3.31
CA PHE A 55 -19.78 16.76 -4.57
C PHE A 55 -19.17 17.95 -5.33
N LEU A 56 -18.71 18.98 -4.61
CA LEU A 56 -18.05 20.16 -5.18
C LEU A 56 -16.55 19.96 -5.50
N GLY A 57 -16.04 18.74 -5.38
CA GLY A 57 -14.61 18.43 -5.60
C GLY A 57 -13.69 19.10 -4.58
N GLN A 58 -14.16 19.25 -3.34
CA GLN A 58 -13.41 19.80 -2.20
C GLN A 58 -13.09 18.68 -1.21
N GLU A 59 -12.40 17.64 -1.67
CA GLU A 59 -12.12 16.43 -0.88
C GLU A 59 -11.39 16.74 0.43
N SER A 60 -10.43 17.66 0.40
CA SER A 60 -9.70 18.09 1.59
C SER A 60 -10.60 18.70 2.67
N ALA A 61 -11.69 19.35 2.27
CA ALA A 61 -12.69 19.89 3.20
C ALA A 61 -13.70 18.81 3.65
N ALA A 62 -14.03 17.86 2.78
CA ALA A 62 -14.96 16.77 3.07
C ALA A 62 -14.40 15.74 4.07
N ILE A 63 -13.14 15.35 3.92
CA ILE A 63 -12.47 14.31 4.73
C ILE A 63 -12.63 14.51 6.25
N PRO A 64 -12.30 15.68 6.84
CA PRO A 64 -12.43 15.86 8.30
C PRO A 64 -13.89 15.77 8.76
N LEU A 65 -14.86 16.19 7.93
CA LEU A 65 -16.28 16.12 8.25
C LEU A 65 -16.80 14.67 8.23
N TYR A 66 -16.44 13.87 7.23
CA TYR A 66 -16.78 12.44 7.20
C TYR A 66 -16.17 11.69 8.39
N ARG A 67 -14.90 11.96 8.73
CA ARG A 67 -14.25 11.35 9.90
C ARG A 67 -14.98 11.72 11.19
N ALA A 68 -15.36 12.98 11.36
CA ALA A 68 -16.12 13.45 12.52
C ALA A 68 -17.51 12.81 12.60
N ALA A 69 -18.23 12.69 11.47
CA ALA A 69 -19.52 12.02 11.40
C ALA A 69 -19.42 10.55 11.83
N LEU A 70 -18.46 9.81 11.29
CA LEU A 70 -18.23 8.40 11.64
C LEU A 70 -17.82 8.23 13.11
N ALA A 71 -16.92 9.09 13.62
CA ALA A 71 -16.50 9.07 15.02
C ALA A 71 -17.64 9.45 15.98
N GLY A 72 -18.56 10.31 15.54
CA GLY A 72 -19.75 10.70 16.28
C GLY A 72 -20.86 9.64 16.32
N GLY A 73 -20.67 8.48 15.67
CA GLY A 73 -21.64 7.39 15.68
C GLY A 73 -22.74 7.52 14.63
N LEU A 74 -22.42 8.06 13.44
CA LEU A 74 -23.35 8.05 12.31
C LEU A 74 -23.96 6.65 12.10
N GLU A 75 -25.29 6.57 12.08
CA GLU A 75 -26.03 5.32 12.00
C GLU A 75 -26.28 4.87 10.54
N ALA A 76 -26.70 3.60 10.38
CA ALA A 76 -27.12 3.08 9.09
C ALA A 76 -28.40 3.80 8.59
N PRO A 77 -28.56 3.99 7.27
CA PRO A 77 -27.68 3.53 6.18
C PRO A 77 -26.49 4.47 5.90
N PHE A 78 -26.48 5.67 6.48
CA PHE A 78 -25.52 6.73 6.13
C PHE A 78 -24.08 6.42 6.55
N ALA A 79 -23.88 5.60 7.57
CA ALA A 79 -22.56 5.14 7.99
C ALA A 79 -21.76 4.48 6.86
N THR A 80 -22.39 3.67 6.02
CA THR A 80 -21.70 2.98 4.92
C THR A 80 -21.50 3.91 3.72
N GLN A 81 -22.47 4.78 3.43
CA GLN A 81 -22.32 5.83 2.41
C GLN A 81 -21.13 6.75 2.74
N ALA A 82 -21.04 7.21 3.99
CA ALA A 82 -19.95 8.04 4.48
C ALA A 82 -18.57 7.37 4.32
N ARG A 83 -18.48 6.06 4.58
CA ARG A 83 -17.23 5.30 4.37
C ARG A 83 -16.84 5.25 2.89
N ILE A 84 -17.81 5.00 2.01
CA ILE A 84 -17.58 4.93 0.57
C ILE A 84 -17.11 6.28 0.03
N GLN A 85 -17.83 7.34 0.36
CA GLN A 85 -17.49 8.70 -0.08
C GLN A 85 -16.15 9.16 0.50
N LEU A 86 -15.93 8.99 1.81
CA LEU A 86 -14.64 9.26 2.45
C LEU A 86 -13.49 8.54 1.74
N ALA A 87 -13.66 7.26 1.43
CA ALA A 87 -12.64 6.50 0.73
C ALA A 87 -12.39 7.02 -0.69
N SER A 88 -13.44 7.48 -1.40
CA SER A 88 -13.28 8.16 -2.67
C SER A 88 -12.50 9.46 -2.53
N SER A 89 -12.84 10.30 -1.55
CA SER A 89 -12.14 11.57 -1.30
C SER A 89 -10.68 11.35 -0.92
N LEU A 90 -10.38 10.36 -0.06
CA LEU A 90 -9.02 9.99 0.32
C LEU A 90 -8.19 9.55 -0.90
N ARG A 91 -8.77 8.76 -1.79
CA ARG A 91 -8.11 8.32 -3.03
C ARG A 91 -7.78 9.51 -3.94
N ASN A 92 -8.70 10.46 -4.10
CA ASN A 92 -8.50 11.64 -4.95
C ASN A 92 -7.37 12.55 -4.42
N VAL A 93 -7.12 12.58 -3.10
CA VAL A 93 -5.98 13.31 -2.52
C VAL A 93 -4.69 12.46 -2.43
N GLY A 94 -4.68 11.26 -3.01
CA GLY A 94 -3.51 10.37 -3.05
C GLY A 94 -3.34 9.44 -1.84
N ASP A 95 -4.27 9.44 -0.87
CA ASP A 95 -4.27 8.54 0.29
C ASP A 95 -5.02 7.23 -0.02
N ALA A 96 -4.47 6.45 -0.95
CA ALA A 96 -5.06 5.16 -1.36
C ALA A 96 -5.06 4.13 -0.22
N SER A 97 -4.00 4.10 0.60
CA SER A 97 -3.89 3.25 1.78
C SER A 97 -4.96 3.56 2.83
N GLY A 98 -5.21 4.85 3.11
CA GLY A 98 -6.31 5.29 3.99
C GLY A 98 -7.69 4.89 3.43
N ALA A 99 -7.91 5.03 2.13
CA ALA A 99 -9.15 4.59 1.48
C ALA A 99 -9.39 3.08 1.64
N ILE A 100 -8.35 2.24 1.50
CA ILE A 100 -8.44 0.79 1.72
C ILE A 100 -8.82 0.48 3.17
N ALA A 101 -8.23 1.19 4.14
CA ALA A 101 -8.48 0.98 5.55
C ALA A 101 -9.96 1.24 5.90
N VAL A 102 -10.52 2.36 5.43
CA VAL A 102 -11.92 2.74 5.67
C VAL A 102 -12.91 1.72 5.10
N LEU A 103 -12.63 1.16 3.92
CA LEU A 103 -13.53 0.22 3.22
C LEU A 103 -13.41 -1.23 3.69
N LYS A 104 -12.33 -1.60 4.37
CA LYS A 104 -12.09 -2.99 4.81
C LYS A 104 -13.19 -3.49 5.75
N ASP A 105 -13.80 -2.60 6.52
CA ASP A 105 -14.73 -2.93 7.60
C ASP A 105 -16.20 -2.97 7.17
N VAL A 106 -16.51 -2.75 5.88
CA VAL A 106 -17.88 -2.86 5.37
C VAL A 106 -18.31 -4.33 5.34
N PRO A 107 -19.37 -4.74 6.07
CA PRO A 107 -19.80 -6.13 6.12
C PRO A 107 -20.30 -6.63 4.75
N PRO A 108 -20.08 -7.91 4.40
CA PRO A 108 -20.62 -8.49 3.17
C PRO A 108 -22.16 -8.51 3.09
N THR A 109 -22.84 -8.38 4.24
CA THR A 109 -24.31 -8.32 4.33
C THR A 109 -24.85 -6.89 4.19
N ASP A 110 -23.98 -5.88 4.13
CA ASP A 110 -24.40 -4.49 3.95
C ASP A 110 -25.00 -4.31 2.54
N PRO A 111 -26.12 -3.59 2.38
CA PRO A 111 -26.72 -3.33 1.06
C PRO A 111 -25.76 -2.66 0.06
N LEU A 112 -24.74 -1.94 0.54
CA LEU A 112 -23.74 -1.26 -0.27
C LEU A 112 -22.41 -2.02 -0.33
N ALA A 113 -22.35 -3.29 0.09
CA ALA A 113 -21.13 -4.09 0.08
C ALA A 113 -20.49 -4.19 -1.33
N GLY A 114 -21.32 -4.34 -2.38
CA GLY A 114 -20.85 -4.36 -3.77
C GLY A 114 -20.20 -3.04 -4.19
N ALA A 115 -20.81 -1.91 -3.84
CA ALA A 115 -20.25 -0.58 -4.11
C ALA A 115 -18.94 -0.36 -3.34
N ALA A 116 -18.91 -0.69 -2.04
CA ALA A 116 -17.71 -0.60 -1.21
C ALA A 116 -16.56 -1.47 -1.78
N ALA A 117 -16.86 -2.67 -2.28
CA ALA A 117 -15.88 -3.51 -2.94
C ALA A 117 -15.33 -2.90 -4.24
N GLY A 118 -16.18 -2.21 -5.02
CA GLY A 118 -15.77 -1.46 -6.21
C GLY A 118 -14.79 -0.33 -5.90
N PHE A 119 -15.14 0.55 -4.96
CA PHE A 119 -14.24 1.63 -4.52
C PHE A 119 -12.96 1.10 -3.88
N ARG A 120 -13.04 -0.03 -3.16
CA ARG A 120 -11.86 -0.69 -2.59
C ARG A 120 -10.96 -1.25 -3.68
N ALA A 121 -11.53 -1.77 -4.77
CA ALA A 121 -10.74 -2.23 -5.91
C ALA A 121 -9.99 -1.06 -6.57
N LEU A 122 -10.60 0.12 -6.70
CA LEU A 122 -9.92 1.33 -7.18
C LEU A 122 -8.77 1.74 -6.24
N ALA A 123 -9.04 1.83 -4.93
CA ALA A 123 -8.00 2.18 -3.96
C ALA A 123 -6.86 1.15 -3.94
N LEU A 124 -7.16 -0.15 -4.07
CA LEU A 124 -6.14 -1.19 -4.22
C LEU A 124 -5.33 -1.05 -5.51
N TYR A 125 -5.92 -0.52 -6.58
CA TYR A 125 -5.19 -0.31 -7.83
C TYR A 125 -4.22 0.86 -7.71
N ASP A 126 -4.69 1.98 -7.15
CA ASP A 126 -3.89 3.20 -6.93
C ASP A 126 -2.75 2.97 -5.91
N ASP A 127 -2.89 1.98 -5.04
CA ASP A 127 -1.90 1.53 -4.06
C ASP A 127 -1.02 0.37 -4.59
N ASP A 128 -0.87 0.26 -5.91
CA ASP A 128 -0.08 -0.74 -6.65
C ASP A 128 -0.41 -2.22 -6.38
N LYS A 129 -1.59 -2.50 -5.81
CA LYS A 129 -2.10 -3.84 -5.49
C LYS A 129 -3.06 -4.35 -6.56
N ALA A 130 -2.71 -4.18 -7.84
CA ALA A 130 -3.56 -4.48 -9.01
C ALA A 130 -4.18 -5.90 -9.02
N VAL A 131 -3.44 -6.92 -8.57
CA VAL A 131 -3.98 -8.29 -8.46
C VAL A 131 -5.09 -8.36 -7.41
N ARG A 132 -4.89 -7.74 -6.25
CA ARG A 132 -5.92 -7.70 -5.20
C ARG A 132 -7.12 -6.87 -5.64
N ALA A 133 -6.88 -5.77 -6.36
CA ALA A 133 -7.94 -4.96 -6.98
C ALA A 133 -8.83 -5.79 -7.90
N LEU A 134 -8.25 -6.46 -8.91
CA LEU A 134 -9.00 -7.28 -9.86
C LEU A 134 -9.75 -8.43 -9.17
N ARG A 135 -9.12 -9.09 -8.20
CA ARG A 135 -9.78 -10.14 -7.40
C ARG A 135 -11.00 -9.62 -6.64
N THR A 136 -10.88 -8.42 -6.08
CA THR A 136 -11.96 -7.78 -5.31
C THR A 136 -13.13 -7.44 -6.23
N ALA A 137 -12.85 -6.82 -7.39
CA ALA A 137 -13.86 -6.49 -8.39
C ALA A 137 -14.56 -7.73 -8.96
N LEU A 138 -13.82 -8.78 -9.34
CA LEU A 138 -14.40 -10.01 -9.89
C LEU A 138 -15.28 -10.74 -8.87
N ARG A 139 -14.94 -10.69 -7.58
CA ARG A 139 -15.75 -11.30 -6.52
C ARG A 139 -17.06 -10.54 -6.31
N ALA A 140 -17.00 -9.21 -6.26
CA ALA A 140 -18.20 -8.38 -6.17
C ALA A 140 -19.13 -8.60 -7.39
N LEU A 141 -18.56 -8.61 -8.60
CA LEU A 141 -19.31 -8.89 -9.82
C LEU A 141 -19.95 -10.30 -9.82
N ALA A 142 -19.29 -11.28 -9.20
CA ALA A 142 -19.82 -12.63 -9.09
C ALA A 142 -21.08 -12.74 -8.23
N ASP A 143 -21.27 -11.82 -7.28
CA ASP A 143 -22.49 -11.75 -6.45
C ASP A 143 -23.68 -11.21 -7.27
N GLU A 144 -23.42 -10.30 -8.22
CA GLU A 144 -24.43 -9.67 -9.08
C GLU A 144 -24.82 -10.50 -10.32
N ILE A 145 -24.00 -11.49 -10.70
CA ILE A 145 -24.22 -12.31 -11.92
C ILE A 145 -24.36 -13.80 -11.58
N PRO A 146 -25.53 -14.27 -11.06
CA PRO A 146 -25.69 -15.65 -10.59
C PRO A 146 -25.35 -16.73 -11.61
N LEU A 147 -25.69 -16.50 -12.89
CA LEU A 147 -25.43 -17.45 -13.98
C LEU A 147 -23.94 -17.77 -14.15
N TYR A 148 -23.06 -16.79 -13.93
CA TYR A 148 -21.61 -16.91 -14.13
C TYR A 148 -20.79 -16.72 -12.84
N GLY A 149 -21.44 -16.50 -11.70
CA GLY A 149 -20.78 -16.16 -10.44
C GLY A 149 -19.77 -17.21 -9.98
N ARG A 150 -20.10 -18.51 -10.15
CA ARG A 150 -19.15 -19.59 -9.86
C ARG A 150 -17.86 -19.47 -10.67
N ALA A 151 -17.97 -19.20 -11.97
CA ALA A 151 -16.82 -19.06 -12.86
C ALA A 151 -15.99 -17.82 -12.52
N LEU A 152 -16.64 -16.68 -12.26
CA LEU A 152 -15.96 -15.44 -11.85
C LEU A 152 -15.18 -15.61 -10.53
N ARG A 153 -15.74 -16.31 -9.54
CA ARG A 153 -15.02 -16.61 -8.29
C ARG A 153 -13.81 -17.52 -8.53
N ALA A 154 -13.93 -18.51 -9.42
CA ALA A 154 -12.82 -19.37 -9.80
C ALA A 154 -11.70 -18.55 -10.48
N TYR A 155 -12.04 -17.71 -11.47
CA TYR A 155 -11.05 -16.83 -12.11
C TYR A 155 -10.43 -15.84 -11.12
N ALA A 156 -11.20 -15.24 -10.21
CA ALA A 156 -10.64 -14.41 -9.15
C ALA A 156 -9.62 -15.19 -8.29
N ALA A 157 -9.89 -16.47 -8.00
CA ALA A 157 -8.94 -17.33 -7.28
C ALA A 157 -7.70 -17.70 -8.11
N GLU A 158 -7.73 -17.55 -9.44
CA GLU A 158 -6.64 -17.84 -10.38
C GLU A 158 -5.83 -16.60 -10.78
N VAL A 159 -6.39 -15.38 -10.76
CA VAL A 159 -5.64 -14.15 -11.09
C VAL A 159 -4.38 -14.07 -10.22
N ARG A 160 -3.22 -14.01 -10.86
CA ARG A 160 -1.91 -13.81 -10.23
C ARG A 160 -1.24 -12.58 -10.84
N SER A 161 -0.21 -12.08 -10.16
CA SER A 161 0.71 -11.14 -10.79
C SER A 161 1.33 -11.83 -12.01
N ARG A 162 1.43 -11.11 -13.12
CA ARG A 162 2.19 -11.61 -14.25
C ARG A 162 3.68 -11.63 -13.87
N PRO A 163 4.45 -12.64 -14.29
CA PRO A 163 5.90 -12.60 -14.14
C PRO A 163 6.42 -11.33 -14.80
N ARG A 164 7.24 -10.57 -14.06
CA ARG A 164 7.94 -9.39 -14.56
C ARG A 164 9.39 -9.53 -14.17
N ILE A 165 10.27 -9.11 -15.08
CA ILE A 165 11.66 -8.89 -14.74
C ILE A 165 11.70 -7.65 -13.84
N ARG A 166 12.24 -7.79 -12.63
CA ARG A 166 12.44 -6.67 -11.71
C ARG A 166 13.85 -6.14 -11.86
N VAL A 167 14.01 -4.82 -11.82
CA VAL A 167 15.33 -4.21 -11.65
C VAL A 167 15.51 -3.94 -10.17
N ILE A 168 16.63 -4.39 -9.60
CA ILE A 168 16.97 -4.17 -8.20
C ILE A 168 18.35 -3.52 -8.09
N ALA A 169 18.58 -2.82 -6.99
CA ALA A 169 19.89 -2.29 -6.63
C ALA A 169 20.25 -2.76 -5.23
N VAL A 170 21.39 -3.44 -5.09
CA VAL A 170 21.82 -4.06 -3.84
C VAL A 170 23.24 -3.63 -3.46
N ALA A 171 23.49 -3.60 -2.16
CA ALA A 171 24.80 -3.27 -1.60
C ALA A 171 25.54 -4.53 -1.13
N VAL A 172 26.77 -4.70 -1.60
CA VAL A 172 27.71 -5.68 -1.10
C VAL A 172 28.77 -4.95 -0.28
N VAL A 173 28.59 -4.98 1.04
CA VAL A 173 29.53 -4.39 1.99
C VAL A 173 30.41 -5.49 2.56
N VAL A 174 31.71 -5.39 2.34
CA VAL A 174 32.70 -6.38 2.80
C VAL A 174 33.70 -5.72 3.73
N ARG A 175 33.93 -6.36 4.89
CA ARG A 175 34.89 -5.91 5.91
C ARG A 175 35.52 -7.12 6.59
N ASP A 176 36.85 -7.18 6.65
CA ASP A 176 37.61 -8.18 7.40
C ASP A 176 37.18 -9.65 7.19
N GLY A 177 36.82 -10.00 5.95
CA GLY A 177 36.35 -11.35 5.59
C GLY A 177 34.87 -11.62 5.91
N TYR A 178 34.12 -10.60 6.34
CA TYR A 178 32.69 -10.62 6.52
C TYR A 178 31.97 -9.87 5.40
N VAL A 179 30.74 -10.28 5.12
CA VAL A 179 29.80 -9.57 4.26
C VAL A 179 28.52 -9.25 5.03
N LEU A 180 27.95 -8.08 4.76
CA LEU A 180 26.63 -7.73 5.27
C LEU A 180 25.55 -8.47 4.48
N GLY A 181 24.64 -9.16 5.18
CA GLY A 181 23.57 -9.91 4.55
C GLY A 181 22.27 -9.86 5.34
N GLU A 182 21.16 -9.83 4.62
CA GLU A 182 19.80 -10.02 5.15
C GLU A 182 19.49 -11.51 5.22
N LEU A 183 19.14 -12.01 6.41
CA LEU A 183 18.83 -13.42 6.63
C LEU A 183 17.35 -13.72 6.47
N TYR A 184 17.07 -14.63 5.54
CA TYR A 184 15.78 -15.27 5.37
C TYR A 184 15.80 -16.64 6.04
N SER A 185 14.93 -16.81 7.03
CA SER A 185 14.80 -18.07 7.78
C SER A 185 14.28 -19.19 6.88
N ALA A 186 14.62 -20.44 7.23
CA ALA A 186 14.18 -21.61 6.48
C ALA A 186 12.65 -21.78 6.60
N THR A 187 12.02 -22.22 5.51
CA THR A 187 10.65 -22.71 5.48
C THR A 187 10.65 -24.22 5.19
N PRO A 188 9.53 -24.94 5.36
CA PRO A 188 9.46 -26.36 4.97
C PRO A 188 9.85 -26.62 3.50
N GLU A 189 9.68 -25.61 2.64
CA GLU A 189 9.92 -25.67 1.20
C GLU A 189 11.32 -25.17 0.79
N ARG A 190 11.99 -24.37 1.63
CA ARG A 190 13.22 -23.63 1.27
C ARG A 190 14.21 -23.54 2.44
N PRO A 191 15.51 -23.83 2.24
CA PRO A 191 16.53 -23.59 3.25
C PRO A 191 16.72 -22.09 3.50
N SER A 192 17.40 -21.74 4.59
CA SER A 192 17.80 -20.36 4.84
C SER A 192 18.76 -19.85 3.77
N PHE A 193 18.70 -18.55 3.51
CA PHE A 193 19.60 -17.89 2.57
C PHE A 193 19.86 -16.45 2.99
N LEU A 194 20.92 -15.88 2.44
CA LEU A 194 21.26 -14.47 2.60
C LEU A 194 20.97 -13.69 1.31
N ARG A 195 20.55 -12.44 1.45
CA ARG A 195 20.53 -11.47 0.35
C ARG A 195 21.44 -10.29 0.68
N ALA A 196 22.08 -9.75 -0.35
CA ALA A 196 22.64 -8.41 -0.28
C ALA A 196 21.51 -7.40 0.01
N PRO A 197 21.65 -6.52 1.03
CA PRO A 197 20.62 -5.53 1.35
C PRO A 197 20.35 -4.57 0.19
N GLY A 198 19.12 -4.05 0.13
CA GLY A 198 18.63 -3.20 -0.96
C GLY A 198 17.37 -3.76 -1.60
N GLY A 199 16.85 -3.06 -2.60
CA GLY A 199 15.49 -3.30 -3.08
C GLY A 199 15.25 -2.91 -4.54
N GLY A 200 13.99 -2.64 -4.85
CA GLY A 200 13.55 -2.39 -6.22
C GLY A 200 13.94 -1.00 -6.70
N VAL A 201 14.32 -0.88 -7.97
CA VAL A 201 14.47 0.44 -8.60
C VAL A 201 13.10 0.94 -9.01
N GLU A 202 12.72 2.12 -8.53
CA GLU A 202 11.42 2.74 -8.84
C GLU A 202 11.39 3.47 -10.19
N PRO A 203 10.22 3.66 -10.81
CA PRO A 203 10.11 4.46 -12.04
C PRO A 203 10.63 5.89 -11.86
N GLY A 204 11.57 6.30 -12.70
CA GLY A 204 12.19 7.63 -12.62
C GLY A 204 13.40 7.70 -11.68
N GLU A 205 13.74 6.60 -11.00
CA GLU A 205 14.88 6.48 -10.10
C GLU A 205 16.10 5.85 -10.79
N THR A 206 17.31 6.24 -10.37
CA THR A 206 18.55 5.55 -10.80
C THR A 206 18.86 4.40 -9.85
N ALA A 207 19.56 3.36 -10.31
CA ALA A 207 19.95 2.25 -9.43
C ALA A 207 20.82 2.71 -8.23
N ASP A 208 21.63 3.76 -8.41
CA ASP A 208 22.39 4.37 -7.32
C ASP A 208 21.49 5.04 -6.27
N ALA A 209 20.49 5.81 -6.73
CA ALA A 209 19.50 6.42 -5.83
C ALA A 209 18.69 5.35 -5.09
N ALA A 210 18.31 4.26 -5.76
CA ALA A 210 17.57 3.15 -5.16
C ALA A 210 18.35 2.49 -4.02
N VAL A 211 19.61 2.10 -4.23
CA VAL A 211 20.39 1.46 -3.14
C VAL A 211 20.60 2.42 -1.95
N ARG A 212 20.70 3.72 -2.19
CA ARG A 212 20.80 4.73 -1.13
C ARG A 212 19.50 4.88 -0.34
N ARG A 213 18.36 4.92 -1.03
CA ARG A 213 17.03 4.99 -0.42
C ARG A 213 16.74 3.73 0.41
N GLU A 214 16.91 2.56 -0.19
CA GLU A 214 16.61 1.28 0.46
C GLU A 214 17.47 1.08 1.72
N LEU A 215 18.78 1.37 1.69
CA LEU A 215 19.62 1.26 2.89
C LEU A 215 19.23 2.26 3.99
N ALA A 216 18.77 3.46 3.62
CA ALA A 216 18.29 4.45 4.57
C ALA A 216 16.94 4.02 5.20
N GLU A 217 16.02 3.50 4.39
CA GLU A 217 14.70 3.03 4.82
C GLU A 217 14.80 1.75 5.66
N GLU A 218 15.51 0.73 5.18
CA GLU A 218 15.56 -0.59 5.80
C GLU A 218 16.47 -0.63 7.03
N LEU A 219 17.60 0.09 6.99
CA LEU A 219 18.69 -0.04 7.97
C LEU A 219 19.02 1.26 8.71
N GLY A 220 18.42 2.39 8.32
CA GLY A 220 18.81 3.70 8.85
C GLY A 220 20.24 4.11 8.47
N ALA A 221 20.80 3.53 7.40
CA ALA A 221 22.20 3.70 7.02
C ALA A 221 22.39 4.78 5.95
N THR A 222 23.29 5.72 6.19
CA THR A 222 23.59 6.80 5.25
C THR A 222 24.75 6.41 4.33
N VAL A 223 24.49 6.30 3.03
CA VAL A 223 25.54 6.02 2.04
C VAL A 223 26.34 7.29 1.72
N THR A 224 27.61 7.31 2.14
CA THR A 224 28.55 8.41 1.84
C THR A 224 29.26 8.27 0.50
N ASP A 225 29.44 7.04 0.02
CA ASP A 225 30.09 6.72 -1.24
C ASP A 225 29.45 5.45 -1.82
N SER A 226 29.28 5.41 -3.13
CA SER A 226 28.69 4.28 -3.85
C SER A 226 29.40 4.08 -5.17
N ARG A 227 29.69 2.81 -5.48
CA ARG A 227 30.38 2.42 -6.70
C ARG A 227 29.77 1.16 -7.28
N LEU A 228 29.32 1.24 -8.54
CA LEU A 228 28.82 0.08 -9.27
C LEU A 228 29.97 -0.93 -9.48
N LEU A 229 29.77 -2.15 -8.97
CA LEU A 229 30.68 -3.27 -9.18
C LEU A 229 30.33 -4.05 -10.46
N GLY A 230 29.04 -4.14 -10.77
CA GLY A 230 28.56 -4.85 -11.95
C GLY A 230 27.05 -5.02 -11.97
N VAL A 231 26.55 -5.69 -13.01
CA VAL A 231 25.14 -6.05 -13.17
C VAL A 231 25.06 -7.57 -13.31
N LEU A 232 24.17 -8.19 -12.54
CA LEU A 232 23.97 -9.64 -12.51
C LEU A 232 22.51 -9.97 -12.86
N GLU A 233 22.29 -11.12 -13.48
CA GLU A 233 20.97 -11.72 -13.62
C GLU A 233 20.74 -12.73 -12.49
N ASN A 234 19.61 -12.61 -11.80
CA ASN A 234 19.17 -13.58 -10.81
C ASN A 234 17.84 -14.18 -11.29
N ILE A 235 17.92 -15.41 -11.80
CA ILE A 235 16.77 -16.18 -12.28
C ILE A 235 16.53 -17.32 -11.31
N PHE A 236 15.33 -17.39 -10.73
CA PHE A 236 15.02 -18.35 -9.67
C PHE A 236 13.57 -18.82 -9.76
N ASP A 237 13.26 -19.89 -9.04
CA ASP A 237 11.88 -20.37 -8.88
C ASP A 237 11.35 -20.07 -7.48
N ASN A 238 10.19 -19.40 -7.42
CA ASN A 238 9.45 -19.10 -6.22
C ASN A 238 8.13 -19.90 -6.16
N ASP A 239 8.22 -21.16 -5.77
CA ASP A 239 7.14 -22.13 -5.58
C ASP A 239 6.37 -22.38 -6.89
N GLY A 240 7.14 -22.79 -7.91
CA GLY A 240 6.68 -23.01 -9.27
C GLY A 240 6.48 -21.72 -10.06
N ARG A 241 7.01 -20.58 -9.58
CA ARG A 241 6.89 -19.29 -10.25
C ARG A 241 8.26 -18.76 -10.65
N PRO A 242 8.49 -18.48 -11.94
CA PRO A 242 9.75 -17.88 -12.36
C PRO A 242 9.86 -16.46 -11.80
N GLY A 243 10.89 -16.25 -10.98
CA GLY A 243 11.43 -14.95 -10.61
C GLY A 243 12.60 -14.59 -11.52
N HIS A 244 12.70 -13.31 -11.86
CA HIS A 244 13.82 -12.79 -12.65
C HIS A 244 14.11 -11.36 -12.18
N GLU A 245 15.32 -11.15 -11.68
CA GLU A 245 15.85 -9.86 -11.29
C GLU A 245 17.08 -9.50 -12.13
N ILE A 246 17.19 -8.24 -12.55
CA ILE A 246 18.41 -7.61 -13.01
C ILE A 246 18.96 -6.80 -11.84
N ALA A 247 20.07 -7.25 -11.27
CA ALA A 247 20.64 -6.70 -10.05
C ALA A 247 21.86 -5.82 -10.34
N TYR A 248 21.73 -4.52 -10.07
CA TYR A 248 22.87 -3.62 -9.97
C TYR A 248 23.54 -3.82 -8.62
N VAL A 249 24.80 -4.21 -8.62
CA VAL A 249 25.55 -4.52 -7.40
C VAL A 249 26.51 -3.38 -7.09
N PHE A 250 26.37 -2.77 -5.93
CA PHE A 250 27.19 -1.66 -5.48
C PHE A 250 28.09 -2.04 -4.32
N ALA A 251 29.32 -1.53 -4.32
CA ALA A 251 30.07 -1.32 -3.09
C ALA A 251 29.65 0.03 -2.52
N VAL A 252 29.41 0.09 -1.20
CA VAL A 252 29.00 1.32 -0.52
C VAL A 252 29.84 1.55 0.74
N ARG A 253 29.95 2.81 1.16
CA ARG A 253 30.49 3.21 2.47
C ARG A 253 29.41 3.91 3.27
N SER A 254 29.21 3.47 4.51
CA SER A 254 28.28 4.07 5.47
C SER A 254 28.90 4.01 6.86
N PRO A 255 29.02 5.15 7.57
CA PRO A 255 29.51 5.17 8.94
C PRO A 255 28.71 4.26 9.87
N GLU A 256 27.39 4.20 9.70
CA GLU A 256 26.49 3.39 10.52
C GLU A 256 26.76 1.89 10.35
N LEU A 257 27.02 1.45 9.11
CA LEU A 257 27.39 0.06 8.83
C LEU A 257 28.83 -0.24 9.29
N ASP A 258 29.74 0.73 9.17
CA ASP A 258 31.12 0.61 9.65
C ASP A 258 31.19 0.51 11.19
N ASP A 259 30.26 1.14 11.92
CA ASP A 259 30.19 1.07 13.38
C ASP A 259 29.42 -0.18 13.89
N LEU A 260 28.67 -0.87 13.02
CA LEU A 260 27.90 -2.06 13.37
C LEU A 260 28.81 -3.22 13.81
N GLY A 261 28.54 -3.75 15.02
CA GLY A 261 29.29 -4.90 15.57
C GLY A 261 29.03 -6.19 14.79
N VAL A 262 30.02 -7.09 14.71
CA VAL A 262 29.91 -8.36 13.96
C VAL A 262 28.78 -9.29 14.45
N ASP A 263 28.46 -9.23 15.74
CA ASP A 263 27.39 -10.02 16.36
C ASP A 263 26.05 -9.26 16.41
N GLU A 264 26.04 -7.98 16.04
CA GLU A 264 24.87 -7.13 16.06
C GLU A 264 23.96 -7.41 14.85
N ARG A 265 22.65 -7.25 15.06
CA ARG A 265 21.63 -7.48 14.04
C ARG A 265 20.68 -6.30 14.00
N ILE A 266 20.44 -5.77 12.80
CA ILE A 266 19.44 -4.74 12.52
C ILE A 266 18.16 -5.47 12.08
N GLN A 267 17.03 -5.20 12.74
CA GLN A 267 15.73 -5.68 12.26
C GLN A 267 15.31 -4.83 11.06
N VAL A 268 14.95 -5.46 9.95
CA VAL A 268 14.46 -4.75 8.77
C VAL A 268 13.09 -4.17 9.10
N LEU A 269 12.90 -2.87 8.84
CA LEU A 269 11.60 -2.23 9.04
C LEU A 269 10.54 -2.92 8.15
N ASP A 270 9.37 -3.21 8.72
CA ASP A 270 8.25 -3.91 8.07
C ASP A 270 8.52 -5.36 7.59
N GLY A 271 9.63 -6.00 8.03
CA GLY A 271 9.99 -7.39 7.71
C GLY A 271 10.18 -8.30 8.94
N ASP A 272 10.08 -9.62 8.72
CA ASP A 272 10.43 -10.68 9.70
C ASP A 272 11.91 -11.12 9.56
N THR A 273 12.75 -10.26 8.98
CA THR A 273 14.15 -10.53 8.63
C THR A 273 15.10 -9.63 9.40
N SER A 274 16.37 -10.03 9.43
CA SER A 274 17.42 -9.24 10.07
C SER A 274 18.67 -9.18 9.22
N VAL A 275 19.33 -8.03 9.25
CA VAL A 275 20.61 -7.79 8.60
C VAL A 275 21.73 -7.85 9.61
N GLY A 276 22.85 -8.47 9.23
CA GLY A 276 24.10 -8.34 9.97
C GLY A 276 25.28 -8.97 9.25
N TRP A 277 26.39 -9.10 9.97
CA TRP A 277 27.63 -9.62 9.40
C TRP A 277 27.68 -11.14 9.38
N TYR A 278 28.16 -11.69 8.27
CA TYR A 278 28.37 -13.13 8.06
C TYR A 278 29.78 -13.35 7.50
N ARG A 279 30.49 -14.37 8.01
CA ARG A 279 31.79 -14.74 7.48
C ARG A 279 31.62 -15.24 6.06
N ILE A 280 32.37 -14.67 5.11
CA ILE A 280 32.30 -15.04 3.70
C ILE A 280 32.67 -16.51 3.50
N ASP A 281 33.61 -17.03 4.29
CA ASP A 281 34.07 -18.42 4.19
C ASP A 281 33.01 -19.45 4.60
N ASP A 282 32.01 -19.03 5.38
CA ASP A 282 30.90 -19.89 5.81
C ASP A 282 29.76 -19.92 4.77
N LEU A 283 29.85 -19.12 3.72
CA LEU A 283 28.81 -19.00 2.70
C LEU A 283 29.04 -19.99 1.56
N HIS A 284 28.09 -20.91 1.41
CA HIS A 284 28.13 -21.95 0.37
C HIS A 284 26.77 -22.07 -0.30
N ALA A 285 26.78 -22.28 -1.63
CA ALA A 285 25.57 -22.37 -2.44
C ALA A 285 24.58 -23.45 -1.93
N ASP A 286 25.09 -24.54 -1.37
CA ASP A 286 24.28 -25.68 -0.90
C ASP A 286 23.88 -25.59 0.58
N ALA A 287 24.34 -24.59 1.33
CA ALA A 287 24.11 -24.49 2.78
C ALA A 287 23.51 -23.14 3.20
N LEU A 288 24.17 -22.04 2.82
CA LEU A 288 23.71 -20.67 3.07
C LEU A 288 24.07 -19.81 1.86
N PRO A 289 23.31 -19.94 0.75
CA PRO A 289 23.58 -19.18 -0.47
C PRO A 289 23.41 -17.68 -0.23
N PHE A 290 24.24 -16.88 -0.90
CA PHE A 290 24.19 -15.42 -0.88
C PHE A 290 23.72 -14.91 -2.25
N TYR A 291 22.63 -14.15 -2.25
CA TYR A 291 21.99 -13.62 -3.47
C TYR A 291 22.25 -12.12 -3.65
N PRO A 292 22.36 -11.64 -4.90
CA PRO A 292 22.30 -12.41 -6.14
C PRO A 292 23.57 -13.27 -6.37
N PRO A 293 23.49 -14.39 -7.10
CA PRO A 293 24.63 -15.27 -7.31
C PRO A 293 25.75 -14.53 -8.06
N GLY A 294 27.00 -14.63 -7.59
CA GLY A 294 28.15 -13.92 -8.15
C GLY A 294 28.42 -12.53 -7.54
N ALA A 295 27.55 -12.04 -6.64
CA ALA A 295 27.75 -10.75 -5.97
C ALA A 295 29.05 -10.67 -5.16
N LEU A 296 29.41 -11.75 -4.46
CA LEU A 296 30.66 -11.83 -3.69
C LEU A 296 31.90 -11.85 -4.59
N ASP A 297 31.80 -12.43 -5.79
CA ASP A 297 32.91 -12.48 -6.74
C ASP A 297 33.20 -11.10 -7.32
N LEU A 298 32.16 -10.30 -7.58
CA LEU A 298 32.30 -8.89 -7.98
C LEU A 298 33.02 -8.04 -6.91
N ALA A 299 32.77 -8.32 -5.62
CA ALA A 299 33.46 -7.63 -4.52
C ALA A 299 34.93 -8.08 -4.37
N ARG A 300 35.23 -9.36 -4.66
CA ARG A 300 36.59 -9.92 -4.61
C ARG A 300 37.48 -9.47 -5.77
N GLY A 301 36.91 -9.24 -6.96
CA GLY A 301 37.65 -8.85 -8.17
C GLY A 301 38.22 -7.42 -8.19
N GLN A 302 38.28 -6.75 -7.03
CA GLN A 302 38.69 -5.35 -6.86
C GLN A 302 39.99 -5.20 -6.03
N GLY A 303 40.68 -6.32 -5.76
CA GLY A 303 41.98 -6.37 -5.07
C GLY A 303 43.17 -6.25 -6.01
#